data_AF-A0A2W1NSR2-F1
#
_entry.id   AF-A0A2W1NSR2-F1
#
_cell.length_a   1.000
_cell.length_b   1.000
_cell.length_c   1.000
_cell.angle_alpha   90.00
_cell.angle_beta   90.00
_cell.angle_gamma   90.00
#
_symmetry.space_group_name_H-M   'P 1'
#
loop_
_entity.id
_entity.type
_entity.pdbx_description
1 polymer ?
#
loop_
_entity_poly.entity_id
_entity_poly.type
_entity_poly.pdbx_seq_one_letter_code
_entity_poly.pdbx_strand_id
1 'polypeptide(L)'
;MKAQNNSIKGAVGSYEVTLNIIDVNWDKGNFTGSYQYEGKKGNLTLKGNVYGNCVYMVEYVDDKETGYFYMTFESDSLKGYWVMDKKYYPTYFVFDKESKKQLATRQIKDDHEKVNGKMTGTYSNHYYFVNDWWFSADNPELEIGYNGGTAMITAINKDSIKYAVVVTCSQTYHMAFARGIAVKTAPNKYYGLYNYYEGDSCRIYIEFKDKTVNMRAFGAMSCGFGARAYLNHSFTKTSDHVDFKTLEEDF
;
A
#
# COMPACT_ATOMS: atom_id res chain seq x y z
N MET A 1 -6.08 1.71 22.05
CA MET A 1 -5.20 1.33 23.19
C MET A 1 -4.65 2.62 23.77
N LYS A 2 -4.55 2.78 25.10
CA LYS A 2 -3.84 3.95 25.67
C LYS A 2 -2.35 3.77 25.40
N ALA A 3 -1.71 4.72 24.73
CA ALA A 3 -0.27 4.70 24.47
C ALA A 3 0.49 4.60 25.80
N GLN A 4 1.33 3.58 25.94
CA GLN A 4 2.40 3.61 26.95
C GLN A 4 3.43 4.65 26.47
N ASN A 5 3.84 5.56 27.37
CA ASN A 5 4.89 6.55 27.12
C ASN A 5 6.25 5.86 26.90
N ASN A 6 6.44 5.25 25.74
CA ASN A 6 7.74 4.77 25.27
C ASN A 6 8.22 5.76 24.23
N SER A 7 9.06 6.69 24.69
CA SER A 7 9.77 7.64 23.86
C SER A 7 10.70 6.93 22.88
N ILE A 8 10.54 7.23 21.60
CA ILE A 8 11.27 6.65 20.48
C ILE A 8 12.44 7.58 20.13
N LYS A 9 13.67 7.09 20.23
CA LYS A 9 14.86 7.89 19.91
C LYS A 9 15.17 7.86 18.42
N GLY A 10 15.70 8.95 17.90
CA GLY A 10 16.09 9.07 16.50
C GLY A 10 17.01 10.24 16.23
N ALA A 11 17.23 10.53 14.95
CA ALA A 11 17.91 11.73 14.50
C ALA A 11 17.30 12.27 13.20
N VAL A 12 17.36 13.58 13.02
CA VAL A 12 17.11 14.30 11.76
C VAL A 12 18.43 14.98 11.37
N GLY A 13 19.11 14.46 10.36
CA GLY A 13 20.47 14.87 10.04
C GLY A 13 21.41 14.61 11.21
N SER A 14 22.10 15.66 11.68
CA SER A 14 22.99 15.59 12.85
C SER A 14 22.29 15.82 14.19
N TYR A 15 20.98 16.11 14.19
CA TYR A 15 20.25 16.48 15.41
C TYR A 15 19.53 15.27 16.00
N GLU A 16 19.85 14.94 17.26
CA GLU A 16 19.13 13.92 18.00
C GLU A 16 17.72 14.39 18.34
N VAL A 17 16.76 13.47 18.21
CA VAL A 17 15.34 13.72 18.46
C VAL A 17 14.70 12.61 19.26
N THR A 18 13.67 12.97 20.01
CA THR A 18 12.77 12.03 20.69
C THR A 18 11.36 12.18 20.16
N LEU A 19 10.79 11.10 19.64
CA LEU A 19 9.43 10.98 19.14
C LEU A 19 8.53 10.31 20.19
N ASN A 20 7.32 10.83 20.38
CA ASN A 20 6.28 10.23 21.21
C ASN A 20 5.00 10.11 20.38
N ILE A 21 4.50 8.89 20.23
CA ILE A 21 3.20 8.63 19.60
C ILE A 21 2.11 8.78 20.67
N ILE A 22 1.10 9.60 20.39
CA ILE A 22 0.06 9.96 21.36
C ILE A 22 -1.20 9.12 21.11
N ASP A 23 -1.65 9.08 19.86
CA ASP A 23 -2.84 8.35 19.46
C ASP A 23 -2.72 7.85 18.02
N VAL A 24 -3.24 6.65 17.76
CA VAL A 24 -3.28 6.02 16.44
C VAL A 24 -4.66 5.47 16.17
N ASN A 25 -5.24 5.88 15.05
CA ASN A 25 -6.45 5.29 14.51
C ASN A 25 -6.11 3.98 13.80
N TRP A 26 -6.48 2.87 14.43
CA TRP A 26 -6.25 1.52 13.91
C TRP A 26 -6.78 1.32 12.47
N ASP A 27 -7.98 1.82 12.17
CA ASP A 27 -8.65 1.57 10.89
C ASP A 27 -8.15 2.47 9.76
N LYS A 28 -7.89 3.75 10.06
CA LYS A 28 -7.48 4.75 9.05
C LYS A 28 -5.97 4.89 8.93
N GLY A 29 -5.23 4.42 9.93
CA GLY A 29 -3.78 4.55 10.05
C GLY A 29 -3.26 5.95 10.34
N ASN A 30 -4.15 6.94 10.53
CA ASN A 30 -3.74 8.27 10.97
C ASN A 30 -3.31 8.25 12.43
N PHE A 31 -2.34 9.09 12.76
CA PHE A 31 -1.86 9.24 14.12
C PHE A 31 -1.44 10.66 14.44
N THR A 32 -1.39 10.95 15.73
CA THR A 32 -0.80 12.17 16.27
C THR A 32 0.35 11.82 17.20
N GLY A 33 1.33 12.69 17.22
CA GLY A 33 2.50 12.55 18.04
C GLY A 33 3.09 13.90 18.39
N SER A 34 4.18 13.84 19.14
CA SER A 34 5.05 14.98 19.37
C SER A 34 6.48 14.53 19.17
N TYR A 35 7.36 15.45 18.79
CA TYR A 35 8.77 15.18 18.88
C TYR A 35 9.56 16.41 19.32
N GLN A 36 10.75 16.15 19.84
CA GLN A 36 11.59 17.15 20.50
C GLN A 36 13.03 16.94 20.08
N TYR A 37 13.71 18.03 19.72
CA TYR A 37 15.16 18.05 19.54
C TYR A 37 15.86 18.02 20.90
N GLU A 38 16.87 17.17 21.06
CA GLU A 38 17.63 17.06 22.29
C GLU A 38 18.21 18.42 22.72
N GLY A 39 18.09 18.76 24.00
CA GLY A 39 18.51 20.07 24.53
C GLY A 39 17.61 21.26 24.18
N LYS A 40 16.49 21.08 23.47
CA LYS A 40 15.45 22.12 23.27
C LYS A 40 14.30 21.91 24.25
N LYS A 41 13.63 22.99 24.66
CA LYS A 41 12.47 22.91 25.58
C LYS A 41 11.11 22.82 24.87
N GLY A 42 11.06 23.14 23.58
CA GLY A 42 9.83 23.13 22.80
C GLY A 42 9.53 21.73 22.23
N ASN A 43 8.26 21.33 22.32
CA ASN A 43 7.74 20.17 21.63
C ASN A 43 7.09 20.60 20.33
N LEU A 44 7.34 19.84 19.28
CA LEU A 44 6.78 20.00 17.96
C LEU A 44 5.62 19.02 17.81
N THR A 45 4.58 19.44 17.12
CA THR A 45 3.43 18.56 16.85
C THR A 45 3.71 17.74 15.59
N LEU A 46 3.35 16.46 15.63
CA LEU A 46 3.40 15.57 14.48
C LEU A 46 2.01 15.02 14.18
N LYS A 47 1.66 15.02 12.90
CA LYS A 47 0.48 14.31 12.38
C LYS A 47 0.96 13.40 11.27
N GLY A 48 0.58 12.13 11.29
CA GLY A 48 1.07 11.18 10.29
C GLY A 48 0.04 10.14 9.88
N ASN A 49 0.41 9.37 8.87
CA ASN A 49 -0.35 8.24 8.35
C ASN A 49 0.60 7.06 8.13
N VAL A 50 0.17 5.88 8.57
CA VAL A 50 0.87 4.62 8.30
C VAL A 50 0.26 3.96 7.06
N TYR A 51 1.11 3.67 6.07
CA TYR A 51 0.76 3.02 4.81
C TYR A 51 1.51 1.69 4.69
N GLY A 52 0.94 0.62 5.26
CA GLY A 52 1.61 -0.69 5.28
C GLY A 52 3.01 -0.62 5.92
N ASN A 53 4.06 -0.73 5.10
CA ASN A 53 5.47 -0.62 5.49
C ASN A 53 6.03 0.80 5.44
N CYS A 54 5.25 1.82 5.07
CA CYS A 54 5.69 3.21 5.02
C CYS A 54 4.95 4.08 6.05
N VAL A 55 5.57 5.19 6.41
CA VAL A 55 5.01 6.20 7.31
C VAL A 55 5.28 7.57 6.70
N TYR A 56 4.21 8.35 6.56
CA TYR A 56 4.28 9.76 6.22
C TYR A 56 3.95 10.59 7.46
N MET A 57 4.72 11.64 7.73
CA MET A 57 4.43 12.56 8.85
C MET A 57 4.60 14.00 8.41
N VAL A 58 3.79 14.88 8.98
CA VAL A 58 3.88 16.34 8.83
C VAL A 58 4.22 16.94 10.18
N GLU A 59 5.22 17.79 10.15
CA GLU A 59 5.78 18.53 11.27
C GLU A 59 5.08 19.87 11.42
N TYR A 60 4.79 20.28 12.67
CA TYR A 60 4.18 21.58 12.96
C TYR A 60 4.84 22.30 14.13
N VAL A 61 5.05 23.61 13.94
CA VAL A 61 5.36 24.61 14.98
C VAL A 61 4.21 25.61 15.03
N ASP A 62 3.56 25.78 16.18
CA ASP A 62 2.46 26.74 16.36
C ASP A 62 1.41 26.65 15.22
N ASP A 63 0.98 25.42 14.92
CA ASP A 63 0.03 25.06 13.85
C ASP A 63 0.48 25.38 12.41
N LYS A 64 1.74 25.75 12.19
CA LYS A 64 2.32 25.93 10.85
C LYS A 64 3.12 24.70 10.45
N GLU A 65 2.90 24.21 9.22
CA GLU A 65 3.68 23.13 8.63
C GLU A 65 5.15 23.55 8.48
N THR A 66 6.06 22.74 9.03
CA THR A 66 7.50 23.02 9.00
C THR A 66 8.32 21.94 8.32
N GLY A 67 7.71 20.82 7.92
CA GLY A 67 8.42 19.78 7.20
C GLY A 67 7.64 18.49 7.09
N TYR A 68 8.17 17.58 6.28
CA TYR A 68 7.53 16.32 5.92
C TYR A 68 8.51 15.18 6.10
N PHE A 69 8.05 14.07 6.66
CA PHE A 69 8.82 12.85 6.81
C PHE A 69 8.28 11.79 5.85
N TYR A 70 9.17 11.19 5.06
CA TYR A 70 8.89 10.06 4.18
C TYR A 70 9.73 8.88 4.62
N MET A 71 9.11 7.88 5.24
CA MET A 71 9.83 6.86 5.99
C MET A 71 9.35 5.45 5.66
N THR A 72 10.25 4.47 5.78
CA THR A 72 9.99 3.04 5.59
C THR A 72 10.38 2.27 6.85
N PHE A 73 9.52 1.33 7.25
CA PHE A 73 9.82 0.38 8.31
C PHE A 73 10.89 -0.61 7.85
N GLU A 74 11.94 -0.67 8.65
CA GLU A 74 12.94 -1.73 8.63
C GLU A 74 12.68 -2.71 9.80
N SER A 75 13.60 -3.66 10.01
CA SER A 75 13.49 -4.66 11.08
C SER A 75 13.37 -4.02 12.48
N ASP A 76 14.21 -3.03 12.77
CA ASP A 76 14.39 -2.39 14.09
C ASP A 76 14.29 -0.86 14.06
N SER A 77 13.91 -0.30 12.92
CA SER A 77 13.96 1.15 12.71
C SER A 77 12.92 1.62 11.69
N LEU A 78 12.69 2.93 11.72
CA LEU A 78 11.95 3.67 10.70
C LEU A 78 12.97 4.60 10.06
N LYS A 79 13.23 4.46 8.76
CA LYS A 79 14.28 5.21 8.03
C LYS A 79 13.72 5.93 6.83
N GLY A 80 14.30 7.08 6.51
CA GLY A 80 13.92 7.86 5.35
C GLY A 80 14.45 9.27 5.40
N TYR A 81 13.63 10.23 4.99
CA TYR A 81 14.02 11.63 4.89
C TYR A 81 13.00 12.55 5.54
N TRP A 82 13.51 13.57 6.22
CA TRP A 82 12.77 14.80 6.46
C TRP A 82 13.02 15.75 5.29
N VAL A 83 11.99 16.43 4.80
CA VAL A 83 12.04 17.32 3.64
C VAL A 83 11.27 18.61 3.95
N MET A 84 11.85 19.74 3.59
CA MET A 84 11.18 21.04 3.55
C MET A 84 11.80 21.89 2.44
N ASP A 85 10.97 22.47 1.58
CA ASP A 85 11.42 23.22 0.41
C ASP A 85 12.48 22.45 -0.40
N LYS A 86 13.68 23.01 -0.55
CA LYS A 86 14.83 22.40 -1.24
C LYS A 86 15.84 21.75 -0.30
N LYS A 87 15.45 21.48 0.95
CA LYS A 87 16.32 20.85 1.95
C LYS A 87 15.78 19.47 2.30
N TYR A 88 16.70 18.56 2.52
CA TYR A 88 16.38 17.24 3.04
C TYR A 88 17.45 16.81 4.05
N TYR A 89 17.02 16.01 5.01
CA TYR A 89 17.90 15.40 6.01
C TYR A 89 17.58 13.92 6.16
N PRO A 90 18.59 13.03 6.07
CA PRO A 90 18.42 11.64 6.45
C PRO A 90 17.86 11.57 7.87
N THR A 91 16.81 10.76 8.04
CA THR A 91 16.10 10.62 9.30
C THR A 91 16.01 9.15 9.66
N TYR A 92 16.20 8.85 10.94
CA TYR A 92 15.96 7.52 11.46
C TYR A 92 15.36 7.59 12.85
N PHE A 93 14.52 6.62 13.18
CA PHE A 93 14.00 6.38 14.52
C PHE A 93 14.20 4.91 14.86
N VAL A 94 14.67 4.62 16.07
CA VAL A 94 14.92 3.25 16.53
C VAL A 94 13.67 2.72 17.22
N PHE A 95 13.08 1.69 16.65
CA PHE A 95 11.84 1.08 17.12
C PHE A 95 12.15 -0.25 17.78
N ASP A 96 11.93 -0.34 19.09
CA ASP A 96 11.82 -1.63 19.75
C ASP A 96 10.47 -2.29 19.43
N LYS A 97 10.30 -3.54 19.89
CA LYS A 97 9.08 -4.32 19.63
C LYS A 97 7.81 -3.65 20.17
N GLU A 98 7.88 -2.93 21.29
CA GLU A 98 6.71 -2.28 21.88
C GLU A 98 6.38 -0.97 21.17
N SER A 99 7.40 -0.20 20.82
CA SER A 99 7.27 1.03 20.04
C SER A 99 6.70 0.76 18.65
N LYS A 100 7.08 -0.35 18.02
CA LYS A 100 6.53 -0.75 16.72
C LYS A 100 5.03 -1.05 16.80
N LYS A 101 4.55 -1.60 17.92
CA LYS A 101 3.12 -1.82 18.14
C LYS A 101 2.33 -0.51 18.29
N GLN A 102 2.97 0.58 18.71
CA GLN A 102 2.30 1.88 18.84
C GLN A 102 1.80 2.38 17.48
N LEU A 103 2.50 2.08 16.38
CA LEU A 103 2.10 2.41 15.01
C LEU A 103 1.41 1.25 14.29
N ALA A 104 0.94 0.22 15.01
CA ALA A 104 0.22 -0.88 14.39
C ALA A 104 -1.14 -0.40 13.88
N THR A 105 -1.45 -0.75 12.64
CA THR A 105 -2.70 -0.38 11.95
C THR A 105 -3.24 -1.58 11.21
N ARG A 106 -4.53 -1.53 10.84
CA ARG A 106 -5.21 -2.60 10.11
C ARG A 106 -4.48 -2.97 8.82
N GLN A 107 -4.20 -4.25 8.66
CA GLN A 107 -3.53 -4.86 7.51
C GLN A 107 -4.47 -5.80 6.75
N ILE A 108 -4.11 -6.13 5.49
CA ILE A 108 -4.81 -7.15 4.69
C ILE A 108 -4.97 -8.47 5.44
N LYS A 109 -3.98 -8.85 6.27
CA LYS A 109 -4.02 -10.07 7.08
C LYS A 109 -5.18 -10.06 8.08
N ASP A 110 -5.50 -8.91 8.68
CA ASP A 110 -6.57 -8.79 9.67
C ASP A 110 -7.96 -9.00 9.05
N ASP A 111 -8.10 -8.72 7.75
CA ASP A 111 -9.32 -8.99 6.99
C ASP A 111 -9.36 -10.44 6.50
N HIS A 112 -8.23 -10.95 6.04
CA HIS A 112 -8.06 -12.34 5.59
C HIS A 112 -8.41 -13.39 6.66
N GLU A 113 -8.13 -13.11 7.93
CA GLU A 113 -8.47 -14.01 9.03
C GLU A 113 -9.99 -14.17 9.21
N LYS A 114 -10.79 -13.20 8.74
CA LYS A 114 -12.25 -13.16 8.94
C LYS A 114 -13.07 -13.75 7.80
N VAL A 115 -12.47 -13.95 6.61
CA VAL A 115 -13.19 -14.44 5.43
C VAL A 115 -13.30 -15.96 5.38
N ASN A 116 -14.28 -16.50 4.66
CA ASN A 116 -14.42 -17.93 4.44
C ASN A 116 -13.51 -18.47 3.32
N GLY A 117 -13.46 -19.80 3.16
CA GLY A 117 -12.64 -20.48 2.14
C GLY A 117 -13.24 -20.57 0.73
N LYS A 118 -14.41 -19.97 0.48
CA LYS A 118 -15.04 -20.00 -0.85
C LYS A 118 -14.29 -19.07 -1.82
N MET A 119 -14.40 -19.36 -3.10
CA MET A 119 -13.77 -18.60 -4.19
C MET A 119 -14.39 -17.22 -4.41
N THR A 120 -15.71 -17.08 -4.21
CA THR A 120 -16.38 -15.80 -4.39
C THR A 120 -15.93 -14.82 -3.33
N GLY A 121 -15.51 -13.63 -3.74
CA GLY A 121 -15.09 -12.56 -2.85
C GLY A 121 -14.19 -11.51 -3.53
N THR A 122 -13.73 -10.58 -2.69
CA THR A 122 -12.77 -9.54 -3.06
C THR A 122 -11.39 -9.92 -2.52
N TYR A 123 -10.38 -9.73 -3.36
CA TYR A 123 -8.99 -10.04 -3.10
C TYR A 123 -8.15 -8.79 -3.33
N SER A 124 -7.22 -8.50 -2.43
CA SER A 124 -6.40 -7.29 -2.49
C SER A 124 -4.93 -7.60 -2.27
N ASN A 125 -4.07 -6.76 -2.81
CA ASN A 125 -2.67 -6.67 -2.42
C ASN A 125 -2.26 -5.19 -2.37
N HIS A 126 -1.57 -4.79 -1.31
CA HIS A 126 -1.11 -3.42 -1.16
C HIS A 126 0.38 -3.44 -0.89
N TYR A 127 1.13 -2.66 -1.65
CA TYR A 127 2.55 -2.42 -1.44
C TYR A 127 2.79 -0.92 -1.50
N TYR A 128 3.30 -0.37 -0.41
CA TYR A 128 3.66 1.03 -0.33
C TYR A 128 5.17 1.17 -0.29
N PHE A 129 5.67 2.28 -0.83
CA PHE A 129 7.09 2.57 -0.85
C PHE A 129 7.29 4.08 -0.82
N VAL A 130 8.44 4.53 -0.33
CA VAL A 130 8.87 5.91 -0.55
C VAL A 130 9.31 6.00 -2.00
N ASN A 131 8.60 6.77 -2.82
CA ASN A 131 8.93 6.97 -4.22
C ASN A 131 9.93 8.12 -4.33
N ASP A 132 11.11 7.80 -4.84
CA ASP A 132 12.24 8.71 -5.02
C ASP A 132 12.53 9.01 -6.50
N TRP A 133 11.63 8.65 -7.41
CA TRP A 133 11.85 8.80 -8.86
C TRP A 133 12.19 10.24 -9.29
N TRP A 134 11.63 11.24 -8.61
CA TRP A 134 11.86 12.68 -8.87
C TRP A 134 12.87 13.32 -7.92
N PHE A 135 13.45 12.53 -7.01
CA PHE A 135 14.35 13.03 -6.00
C PHE A 135 15.70 13.45 -6.60
N SER A 136 16.13 14.66 -6.27
CA SER A 136 17.48 15.15 -6.54
C SER A 136 17.94 16.09 -5.43
N ALA A 137 19.24 16.37 -5.37
CA ALA A 137 19.80 17.27 -4.35
C ALA A 137 19.20 18.68 -4.40
N ASP A 138 18.85 19.17 -5.60
CA ASP A 138 18.26 20.50 -5.82
C ASP A 138 16.72 20.50 -5.78
N ASN A 139 16.11 19.31 -5.83
CA ASN A 139 14.68 19.09 -5.82
C ASN A 139 14.34 17.80 -5.07
N PRO A 140 14.25 17.82 -3.72
CA PRO A 140 14.02 16.64 -2.90
C PRO A 140 12.54 16.21 -2.90
N GLU A 141 11.95 16.07 -4.07
CA GLU A 141 10.56 15.63 -4.23
C GLU A 141 10.45 14.13 -3.93
N LEU A 142 9.69 13.83 -2.88
CA LEU A 142 9.35 12.49 -2.44
C LEU A 142 7.84 12.39 -2.27
N GLU A 143 7.33 11.17 -2.40
CA GLU A 143 5.94 10.83 -2.08
C GLU A 143 5.86 9.40 -1.51
N ILE A 144 4.70 9.05 -0.96
CA ILE A 144 4.39 7.65 -0.66
C ILE A 144 3.73 7.06 -1.91
N GLY A 145 4.47 6.22 -2.62
CA GLY A 145 3.98 5.48 -3.76
C GLY A 145 3.19 4.25 -3.36
N TYR A 146 2.32 3.80 -4.27
CA TYR A 146 1.50 2.61 -4.14
C TYR A 146 1.62 1.73 -5.38
N ASN A 147 1.89 0.44 -5.16
CA ASN A 147 1.68 -0.63 -6.12
C ASN A 147 0.74 -1.67 -5.52
N GLY A 148 -0.14 -2.20 -6.35
CA GLY A 148 -1.14 -3.16 -5.89
C GLY A 148 -2.51 -2.82 -6.43
N GLY A 149 -3.50 -3.58 -5.97
CA GLY A 149 -4.88 -3.33 -6.33
C GLY A 149 -5.80 -4.45 -5.88
N THR A 150 -6.87 -4.60 -6.63
CA THR A 150 -8.03 -5.39 -6.22
C THR A 150 -8.50 -6.28 -7.35
N ALA A 151 -8.77 -7.53 -7.02
CA ALA A 151 -9.43 -8.51 -7.87
C ALA A 151 -10.77 -8.92 -7.23
N MET A 152 -11.84 -8.87 -8.01
CA MET A 152 -13.19 -9.27 -7.62
C MET A 152 -13.60 -10.50 -8.40
N ILE A 153 -14.06 -11.54 -7.71
CA ILE A 153 -14.32 -12.84 -8.32
C ILE A 153 -15.66 -13.37 -7.82
N THR A 154 -16.50 -13.80 -8.75
CA THR A 154 -17.77 -14.49 -8.46
C THR A 154 -17.82 -15.81 -9.21
N ALA A 155 -18.00 -16.93 -8.49
CA ALA A 155 -18.31 -18.20 -9.12
C ALA A 155 -19.70 -18.12 -9.79
N ILE A 156 -19.77 -18.41 -11.08
CA ILE A 156 -21.03 -18.45 -11.84
C ILE A 156 -21.61 -19.87 -11.79
N ASN A 157 -20.77 -20.86 -12.08
CA ASN A 157 -21.08 -22.28 -11.96
C ASN A 157 -19.78 -23.06 -11.67
N LYS A 158 -19.83 -24.40 -11.70
CA LYS A 158 -18.68 -25.26 -11.36
C LYS A 158 -17.44 -25.09 -12.25
N ASP A 159 -17.61 -24.56 -13.45
CA ASP A 159 -16.58 -24.48 -14.48
C ASP A 159 -16.33 -23.04 -14.98
N SER A 160 -16.95 -22.02 -14.37
CA SER A 160 -16.75 -20.63 -14.79
C SER A 160 -16.89 -19.62 -13.65
N ILE A 161 -16.13 -18.53 -13.79
CA ILE A 161 -16.10 -17.40 -12.88
C ILE A 161 -16.26 -16.09 -13.65
N LYS A 162 -16.92 -15.10 -13.04
CA LYS A 162 -16.84 -13.70 -13.44
C LYS A 162 -15.72 -13.04 -12.65
N TYR A 163 -14.88 -12.24 -13.32
CA TYR A 163 -13.81 -11.51 -12.66
C TYR A 163 -13.70 -10.06 -13.15
N ALA A 164 -13.16 -9.22 -12.29
CA ALA A 164 -12.62 -7.89 -12.61
C ALA A 164 -11.35 -7.70 -11.77
N VAL A 165 -10.32 -7.09 -12.34
CA VAL A 165 -9.07 -6.80 -11.65
C VAL A 165 -8.53 -5.46 -12.09
N VAL A 166 -8.01 -4.69 -11.14
CA VAL A 166 -7.22 -3.50 -11.39
C VAL A 166 -5.97 -3.52 -10.52
N VAL A 167 -4.84 -3.09 -11.09
CA VAL A 167 -3.57 -2.98 -10.38
C VAL A 167 -2.83 -1.75 -10.84
N THR A 168 -2.28 -0.98 -9.90
CA THR A 168 -1.30 0.08 -10.14
C THR A 168 0.11 -0.50 -10.05
N CYS A 169 0.96 -0.15 -11.01
CA CYS A 169 2.30 -0.69 -11.18
C CYS A 169 3.33 0.42 -11.38
N SER A 170 4.55 0.17 -10.89
CA SER A 170 5.74 1.00 -11.07
C SER A 170 5.69 2.36 -10.36
N GLN A 171 6.84 3.01 -10.25
CA GLN A 171 7.04 4.37 -9.73
C GLN A 171 6.33 5.47 -10.54
N THR A 172 5.71 5.10 -11.66
CA THR A 172 4.99 6.00 -12.58
C THR A 172 3.49 5.70 -12.65
N TYR A 173 2.98 4.84 -11.76
CA TYR A 173 1.55 4.57 -11.55
C TYR A 173 0.78 4.15 -12.81
N HIS A 174 1.39 3.30 -13.64
CA HIS A 174 0.68 2.73 -14.79
C HIS A 174 -0.27 1.63 -14.32
N MET A 175 -1.44 1.52 -14.94
CA MET A 175 -2.49 0.61 -14.46
C MET A 175 -2.74 -0.56 -15.42
N ALA A 176 -2.89 -1.75 -14.86
CA ALA A 176 -3.36 -2.93 -15.57
C ALA A 176 -4.78 -3.26 -15.11
N PHE A 177 -5.71 -3.32 -16.06
CA PHE A 177 -7.13 -3.61 -15.80
C PHE A 177 -7.65 -4.69 -16.73
N ALA A 178 -8.37 -5.68 -16.20
CA ALA A 178 -9.05 -6.69 -17.00
C ALA A 178 -10.35 -7.13 -16.34
N ARG A 179 -11.38 -7.41 -17.14
CA ARG A 179 -12.64 -8.00 -16.68
C ARG A 179 -13.18 -9.01 -17.68
N GLY A 180 -13.97 -9.97 -17.20
CA GLY A 180 -14.65 -10.90 -18.08
C GLY A 180 -15.14 -12.16 -17.39
N ILE A 181 -15.34 -13.20 -18.20
CA ILE A 181 -15.65 -14.55 -17.74
C ILE A 181 -14.44 -15.43 -18.02
N ALA A 182 -14.02 -16.21 -17.03
CA ALA A 182 -12.97 -17.20 -17.18
C ALA A 182 -13.53 -18.61 -17.01
N VAL A 183 -13.06 -19.53 -17.85
CA VAL A 183 -13.46 -20.94 -17.87
C VAL A 183 -12.39 -21.82 -17.24
N LYS A 184 -12.82 -22.85 -16.53
CA LYS A 184 -11.94 -23.78 -15.83
C LYS A 184 -11.15 -24.63 -16.82
N THR A 185 -9.84 -24.71 -16.62
CA THR A 185 -8.92 -25.51 -17.46
C THR A 185 -8.26 -26.65 -16.68
N ALA A 186 -8.18 -26.52 -15.36
CA ALA A 186 -7.71 -27.56 -14.45
C ALA A 186 -8.29 -27.31 -13.04
N PRO A 187 -8.07 -28.20 -12.05
CA PRO A 187 -8.39 -27.89 -10.66
C PRO A 187 -7.78 -26.54 -10.26
N ASN A 188 -8.63 -25.64 -9.76
CA ASN A 188 -8.27 -24.28 -9.33
C ASN A 188 -7.64 -23.35 -10.39
N LYS A 189 -7.67 -23.73 -11.68
CA LYS A 189 -7.11 -22.92 -12.77
C LYS A 189 -8.21 -22.52 -13.75
N TYR A 190 -8.26 -21.23 -14.05
CA TYR A 190 -9.21 -20.62 -14.97
C TYR A 190 -8.48 -19.78 -16.00
N TYR A 191 -9.13 -19.64 -17.14
CA TYR A 191 -8.62 -18.94 -18.31
C TYR A 191 -9.69 -18.02 -18.87
N GLY A 192 -9.40 -16.72 -18.93
CA GLY A 192 -10.26 -15.70 -19.50
C GLY A 192 -9.65 -15.09 -20.76
N LEU A 193 -10.52 -14.75 -21.72
CA LEU A 193 -10.17 -13.89 -22.84
C LEU A 193 -10.66 -12.47 -22.52
N TYR A 194 -9.76 -11.51 -22.68
CA TYR A 194 -10.02 -10.08 -22.54
C TYR A 194 -9.76 -9.43 -23.90
N ASN A 195 -10.79 -8.92 -24.56
CA ASN A 195 -10.63 -8.28 -25.86
C ASN A 195 -10.62 -6.78 -25.63
N TYR A 196 -9.46 -6.15 -25.85
CA TYR A 196 -9.30 -4.70 -25.71
C TYR A 196 -9.29 -4.00 -27.08
N TYR A 197 -8.67 -4.62 -28.10
CA TYR A 197 -8.69 -4.14 -29.49
C TYR A 197 -9.41 -5.14 -30.41
N GLU A 198 -9.99 -4.65 -31.50
CA GLU A 198 -10.56 -5.51 -32.55
C GLU A 198 -9.45 -6.44 -33.10
N GLY A 199 -9.61 -7.75 -32.91
CA GLY A 199 -8.70 -8.77 -33.41
C GLY A 199 -7.61 -9.25 -32.44
N ASP A 200 -7.34 -8.52 -31.34
CA ASP A 200 -6.35 -8.92 -30.33
C ASP A 200 -7.02 -9.35 -29.02
N SER A 201 -6.86 -10.64 -28.69
CA SER A 201 -7.34 -11.21 -27.44
C SER A 201 -6.20 -11.34 -26.42
N CYS A 202 -6.28 -10.58 -25.35
CA CYS A 202 -5.46 -10.77 -24.16
C CYS A 202 -5.92 -12.01 -23.40
N ARG A 203 -4.96 -12.75 -22.86
CA ARG A 203 -5.21 -13.98 -22.09
C ARG A 203 -4.94 -13.73 -20.62
N ILE A 204 -5.95 -13.96 -19.78
CA ILE A 204 -5.87 -13.83 -18.33
C ILE A 204 -5.91 -15.23 -17.70
N TYR A 205 -4.85 -15.59 -17.00
CA TYR A 205 -4.75 -16.79 -16.21
C TYR A 205 -5.08 -16.47 -14.76
N ILE A 206 -5.91 -17.30 -14.15
CA ILE A 206 -6.36 -17.14 -12.76
C ILE A 206 -6.15 -18.47 -12.05
N GLU A 207 -5.33 -18.49 -11.01
CA GLU A 207 -5.00 -19.68 -10.23
C GLU A 207 -5.29 -19.45 -8.76
N PHE A 208 -6.16 -20.28 -8.19
CA PHE A 208 -6.50 -20.22 -6.77
C PHE A 208 -5.62 -21.15 -5.96
N LYS A 209 -5.18 -20.64 -4.80
CA LYS A 209 -4.54 -21.42 -3.75
C LYS A 209 -5.09 -20.95 -2.42
N ASP A 210 -5.93 -21.79 -1.81
CA ASP A 210 -6.67 -21.46 -0.59
C ASP A 210 -7.47 -20.14 -0.74
N LYS A 211 -7.19 -19.17 0.12
CA LYS A 211 -7.79 -17.83 0.13
C LYS A 211 -6.94 -16.80 -0.65
N THR A 212 -6.12 -17.26 -1.59
CA THR A 212 -5.25 -16.43 -2.44
C THR A 212 -5.53 -16.71 -3.91
N VAL A 213 -5.41 -15.69 -4.76
CA VAL A 213 -5.52 -15.82 -6.21
C VAL A 213 -4.31 -15.20 -6.89
N ASN A 214 -3.69 -15.95 -7.79
CA ASN A 214 -2.67 -15.44 -8.69
C ASN A 214 -3.33 -15.10 -10.04
N MET A 215 -3.15 -13.87 -10.51
CA MET A 215 -3.65 -13.45 -11.82
C MET A 215 -2.50 -12.98 -12.71
N ARG A 216 -2.47 -13.47 -13.94
CA ARG A 216 -1.41 -13.16 -14.90
C ARG A 216 -1.96 -12.91 -16.31
N ALA A 217 -1.50 -11.84 -16.94
CA ALA A 217 -1.75 -11.55 -18.35
C ALA A 217 -0.62 -12.07 -19.26
N PHE A 218 -0.95 -12.54 -20.47
CA PHE A 218 0.04 -12.90 -21.48
C PHE A 218 0.36 -11.69 -22.39
N GLY A 219 1.29 -10.86 -21.93
CA GLY A 219 1.75 -9.65 -22.62
C GLY A 219 0.99 -8.40 -22.22
N ALA A 220 1.69 -7.32 -21.83
CA ALA A 220 1.04 -6.07 -21.40
C ALA A 220 0.38 -5.31 -22.57
N MET A 221 1.06 -5.27 -23.71
CA MET A 221 0.62 -4.50 -24.89
C MET A 221 -0.64 -5.09 -25.53
N SER A 222 -0.72 -6.42 -25.67
CA SER A 222 -1.90 -7.13 -26.18
C SER A 222 -3.13 -6.96 -25.28
N CYS A 223 -2.93 -6.61 -24.02
CA CYS A 223 -3.99 -6.31 -23.07
C CYS A 223 -4.32 -4.83 -22.97
N GLY A 224 -3.65 -3.96 -23.74
CA GLY A 224 -3.91 -2.53 -23.73
C GLY A 224 -3.50 -1.81 -22.44
N PHE A 225 -2.68 -2.43 -21.58
CA PHE A 225 -2.30 -1.82 -20.29
C PHE A 225 -1.33 -0.63 -20.46
N GLY A 226 -0.72 -0.47 -21.63
CA GLY A 226 0.28 0.55 -21.90
C GLY A 226 1.68 0.15 -21.42
N ALA A 227 2.63 1.06 -21.57
CA ALA A 227 4.01 0.83 -21.16
C ALA A 227 4.11 0.69 -19.63
N ARG A 228 4.94 -0.25 -19.14
CA ARG A 228 5.24 -0.46 -17.70
C ARG A 228 4.07 -0.94 -16.82
N ALA A 229 2.84 -0.99 -17.31
CA ALA A 229 1.76 -1.73 -16.66
C ALA A 229 1.86 -3.23 -16.96
N TYR A 230 1.54 -4.07 -15.98
CA TYR A 230 1.51 -5.52 -16.15
C TYR A 230 0.60 -6.16 -15.11
N LEU A 231 0.01 -7.31 -15.46
CA LEU A 231 -0.70 -8.15 -14.51
C LEU A 231 0.11 -9.43 -14.31
N ASN A 232 0.75 -9.54 -13.15
CA ASN A 232 1.39 -10.75 -12.66
C ASN A 232 1.46 -10.67 -11.13
N HIS A 233 0.32 -10.83 -10.48
CA HIS A 233 0.13 -10.47 -9.07
C HIS A 233 -0.57 -11.59 -8.30
N SER A 234 -0.21 -11.69 -7.02
CA SER A 234 -0.90 -12.50 -6.02
C SER A 234 -1.76 -11.58 -5.16
N PHE A 235 -3.02 -11.95 -4.96
CA PHE A 235 -3.99 -11.22 -4.17
C PHE A 235 -4.55 -12.10 -3.07
N THR A 236 -4.72 -11.53 -1.89
CA THR A 236 -5.24 -12.21 -0.71
C THR A 236 -6.70 -11.84 -0.51
N LYS A 237 -7.56 -12.83 -0.22
CA LYS A 237 -8.98 -12.59 0.03
C LYS A 237 -9.16 -11.70 1.26
N THR A 238 -9.86 -10.58 1.11
CA THR A 238 -10.14 -9.57 2.14
C THR A 238 -11.63 -9.43 2.43
N SER A 239 -12.50 -9.89 1.53
CA SER A 239 -13.95 -9.91 1.75
C SER A 239 -14.61 -11.11 1.10
N ASP A 240 -15.66 -11.64 1.72
CA ASP A 240 -16.57 -12.63 1.13
C ASP A 240 -17.60 -12.00 0.19
N HIS A 241 -17.69 -10.68 0.18
CA HIS A 241 -18.59 -9.90 -0.67
C HIS A 241 -17.89 -9.41 -1.93
N VAL A 242 -18.67 -9.20 -2.97
CA VAL A 242 -18.24 -8.66 -4.27
C VAL A 242 -19.16 -7.52 -4.65
N ASP A 243 -18.61 -6.36 -4.96
CA ASP A 243 -19.34 -5.24 -5.52
C ASP A 243 -18.62 -4.71 -6.76
N PHE A 244 -19.00 -5.23 -7.93
CA PHE A 244 -18.38 -4.82 -9.19
C PHE A 244 -18.58 -3.34 -9.52
N LYS A 245 -19.58 -2.65 -8.95
CA LYS A 245 -19.81 -1.22 -9.21
C LYS A 245 -18.67 -0.36 -8.70
N THR A 246 -18.06 -0.75 -7.57
CA THR A 246 -16.93 -0.01 -7.00
C THR A 246 -15.68 -0.01 -7.89
N LEU A 247 -15.53 -0.97 -8.82
CA LEU A 247 -14.48 -0.95 -9.84
C LEU A 247 -14.91 -0.25 -11.14
N GLU A 248 -16.19 0.12 -11.28
CA GLU A 248 -16.73 0.79 -12.47
C GLU A 248 -16.90 2.30 -12.29
N GLU A 249 -16.92 2.81 -11.05
CA GLU A 249 -17.03 4.25 -10.76
C GLU A 249 -15.64 4.93 -10.62
N ASP A 250 -14.59 4.15 -10.39
CA ASP A 250 -13.20 4.64 -10.27
C ASP A 250 -12.45 4.74 -11.62
N PHE A 251 -13.11 4.41 -12.76
CA PHE A 251 -12.56 4.41 -14.13
C PHE A 251 -13.61 4.80 -15.18
#